data_AF-A0A842QV26-F1
#
_entry.id   AF-A0A842QV26-F1
#
_cell.length_a   1.000
_cell.length_b   1.000
_cell.length_c   1.000
_cell.angle_alpha   90.00
_cell.angle_beta   90.00
_cell.angle_gamma   90.00
#
_symmetry.space_group_name_H-M   'P 1'
#
loop_
_entity.id
_entity.type
_entity.pdbx_description
1 polymer ?
#
loop_
_entity_poly.entity_id
_entity_poly.type
_entity_poly.pdbx_seq_one_letter_code
_entity_poly.pdbx_strand_id
1 'polypeptide(L)'
;MDGVTRYWYLNGYQVTKATDQVVWTWDEPTAGEHNIQLELHDGDQSYYTDLDFTVSPASDITVDIVTSSTTAYLGTPFTVNTDIETTGTQINEIHWYLGDVSMNNLYKAETWTWTPPATGVYTISVSVIGEDGTYSSDSIQITVEDRPLVTALVTDKTGIPLREVGVSFASSSTLLDDIWTDTMGKVTFPNSPPLGDGLDYYIGVQFLDKPGTFILYDEQGSTTRPAMAVFGPYRFDSIQDYSLNVTVVDKPDNSKTPEIESHQEDLAEMYIRFYQAARFFDTEYIYTFNIKPLPIFTHVTSTNGVFFWENSIHPFGDPPTTNYPCIVVDLKRSDASQYDAPMNREWHEFSHYFMWDQYGMLPPSHYDVVNKEAVWLDKNHKGVENHCTSDSYTEAFAEFTPLFMQHIYGTRTSGLAFFGVGVHYSYPVEDTHIPYELNYDRDKWEELAISSLL
;
A
#
# COMPACT_ATOMS: atom_id res chain seq x y z
N MET A 1 45.16 73.57 45.40
CA MET A 1 43.79 74.06 45.56
C MET A 1 43.10 73.05 46.44
N ASP A 2 43.34 73.13 47.74
CA ASP A 2 42.83 72.17 48.72
C ASP A 2 41.64 72.83 49.40
N GLY A 3 40.42 72.53 48.96
CA GLY A 3 39.21 73.14 49.51
C GLY A 3 37.92 72.83 48.75
N VAL A 4 37.99 72.47 47.47
CA VAL A 4 36.78 72.19 46.68
C VAL A 4 36.27 70.78 46.97
N THR A 5 35.05 70.69 47.51
CA THR A 5 34.34 69.42 47.71
C THR A 5 33.40 69.16 46.54
N ARG A 6 33.40 67.92 46.03
CA ARG A 6 32.57 67.51 44.88
C ARG A 6 31.47 66.55 45.30
N TYR A 7 30.26 66.74 44.79
CA TYR A 7 29.14 65.83 44.95
C TYR A 7 28.58 65.45 43.59
N TRP A 8 28.39 64.16 43.36
CA TRP A 8 27.82 63.64 42.13
C TRP A 8 26.43 63.11 42.42
N TYR A 9 25.46 63.49 41.59
CA TYR A 9 24.08 63.02 41.67
C TYR A 9 23.69 62.32 40.37
N LEU A 10 22.88 61.28 40.49
CA LEU A 10 22.23 60.60 39.38
C LEU A 10 20.72 60.65 39.60
N ASN A 11 19.99 61.24 38.65
CA ASN A 11 18.54 61.46 38.72
C ASN A 11 18.11 62.10 40.05
N GLY A 12 18.92 63.05 40.57
CA GLY A 12 18.68 63.75 41.83
C GLY A 12 19.11 63.00 43.10
N TYR A 13 19.63 61.77 43.01
CA TYR A 13 20.14 61.03 44.17
C TYR A 13 21.66 61.16 44.26
N GLN A 14 22.18 61.56 45.42
CA GLN A 14 23.63 61.70 45.63
C GLN A 14 24.29 60.32 45.60
N VAL A 15 25.22 60.13 44.66
CA VAL A 15 25.91 58.86 44.42
C VAL A 15 27.22 58.78 45.20
N THR A 16 28.01 59.86 45.23
CA THR A 16 29.30 59.87 45.95
C THR A 16 29.80 61.29 46.28
N LYS A 17 30.84 61.37 47.11
CA LYS A 17 31.48 62.60 47.57
C LYS A 17 33.00 62.52 47.37
N ALA A 18 33.59 63.63 46.89
CA ALA A 18 35.03 63.91 46.88
C ALA A 18 35.92 63.00 46.00
N THR A 19 35.40 62.54 44.86
CA THR A 19 36.21 61.90 43.82
C THR A 19 36.30 62.78 42.57
N ASP A 20 37.42 62.72 41.87
CA ASP A 20 37.63 63.42 40.60
C ASP A 20 36.88 62.74 39.42
N GLN A 21 36.46 61.48 39.61
CA GLN A 21 35.72 60.69 38.64
C GLN A 21 34.72 59.75 39.35
N VAL A 22 33.61 59.44 38.68
CA VAL A 22 32.65 58.39 39.05
C VAL A 22 32.52 57.43 37.88
N VAL A 23 32.48 56.13 38.18
CA VAL A 23 32.17 55.07 37.21
C VAL A 23 30.84 54.46 37.62
N TRP A 24 29.93 54.34 36.67
CA TRP A 24 28.61 53.75 36.86
C TRP A 24 28.40 52.64 35.84
N THR A 25 27.93 51.48 36.29
CA THR A 25 27.46 50.38 35.45
C THR A 25 25.94 50.30 35.58
N TRP A 26 25.27 50.32 34.44
CA TRP A 26 23.81 50.18 34.37
C TRP A 26 23.50 48.70 34.22
N ASP A 27 22.77 48.13 35.18
CA ASP A 27 22.14 46.83 34.96
C ASP A 27 20.85 47.05 34.15
N GLU A 28 20.47 46.07 33.34
CA GLU A 28 19.45 46.13 32.28
C GLU A 28 18.06 46.75 32.59
N PRO A 29 17.52 46.90 33.83
CA PRO A 29 16.17 47.48 33.97
C PRO A 29 16.12 49.03 33.93
N THR A 30 17.15 49.74 33.47
CA THR A 30 17.20 51.22 33.51
C THR A 30 17.42 51.89 32.14
N ALA A 31 16.79 51.38 31.10
CA ALA A 31 16.68 52.15 29.85
C ALA A 31 15.82 53.41 30.06
N GLY A 32 16.26 54.56 29.56
CA GLY A 32 15.53 55.82 29.65
C GLY A 32 16.41 57.07 29.67
N GLU A 33 15.77 58.23 29.83
CA GLU A 33 16.47 59.50 30.06
C GLU A 33 16.97 59.57 31.50
N HIS A 34 18.21 60.02 31.64
CA HIS A 34 18.89 60.19 32.90
C HIS A 34 19.60 61.53 32.95
N ASN A 35 19.77 62.03 34.17
CA ASN A 35 20.48 63.26 34.45
C ASN A 35 21.62 62.98 35.43
N ILE A 36 22.83 63.42 35.11
CA ILE A 36 23.94 63.51 36.06
C ILE A 36 24.16 64.97 36.41
N GLN A 37 24.23 65.25 37.70
CA GLN A 37 24.58 66.56 38.23
C GLN A 37 25.89 66.49 39.02
N LEU A 38 26.79 67.44 38.78
CA LEU A 38 27.99 67.66 39.57
C LEU A 38 27.85 68.98 40.33
N GLU A 39 27.89 68.92 41.66
CA GLU A 39 27.97 70.09 42.52
C GLU A 39 29.39 70.25 43.09
N LEU A 40 29.93 71.46 43.00
CA LEU A 40 31.22 71.87 43.53
C LEU A 40 31.02 72.90 44.64
N HIS A 41 31.59 72.66 45.82
CA HIS A 41 31.56 73.59 46.94
C HIS A 41 32.96 74.12 47.23
N ASP A 42 33.14 75.43 47.18
CA ASP A 42 34.35 76.14 47.56
C ASP A 42 34.03 77.17 48.66
N GLY A 43 34.24 76.78 49.92
CA GLY A 43 33.78 77.54 51.08
C GLY A 43 32.25 77.66 51.12
N ASP A 44 31.74 78.89 51.11
CA ASP A 44 30.30 79.20 51.12
C ASP A 44 29.68 79.25 49.70
N GLN A 45 30.47 79.04 48.64
CA GLN A 45 30.01 79.09 47.25
C GLN A 45 29.75 77.69 46.71
N SER A 46 28.63 77.53 46.01
CA SER A 46 28.25 76.28 45.36
C SER A 46 28.00 76.52 43.87
N TYR A 47 28.52 75.63 43.03
CA TYR A 47 28.35 75.62 41.58
C TYR A 47 27.79 74.27 41.17
N TYR A 48 26.92 74.24 40.15
CA TYR A 48 26.40 72.99 39.60
C TYR A 48 26.47 72.99 38.08
N THR A 49 26.56 71.79 37.52
CA THR A 49 26.37 71.52 36.10
C THR A 49 25.60 70.22 35.93
N ASP A 50 24.77 70.18 34.91
CA ASP A 50 23.92 69.04 34.59
C ASP A 50 24.31 68.47 33.22
N LEU A 51 24.16 67.16 33.08
CA LEU A 51 24.27 66.44 31.82
C LEU A 51 23.10 65.48 31.70
N ASP A 52 22.22 65.75 30.76
CA ASP A 52 21.17 64.81 30.35
C ASP A 52 21.73 63.83 29.32
N PHE A 53 21.42 62.55 29.48
CA PHE A 53 21.80 61.48 28.57
C PHE A 53 20.74 60.39 28.56
N THR A 54 20.72 59.58 27.52
CA THR A 54 19.79 58.45 27.39
C THR A 54 20.58 57.16 27.48
N VAL A 55 20.14 56.22 28.32
CA VAL A 55 20.62 54.84 28.31
C VAL A 55 19.61 54.03 27.51
N SER A 56 20.05 53.45 26.40
CA SER A 56 19.25 52.48 25.65
C SER A 56 19.40 51.09 26.29
N PRO A 57 18.38 50.21 26.18
CA PRO A 57 18.53 48.80 26.59
C PRO A 57 19.71 48.18 25.84
N ALA A 58 20.37 47.17 26.40
CA ALA A 58 21.31 46.39 25.59
C ALA A 58 20.56 45.76 24.42
N SER A 59 21.18 45.83 23.26
CA SER A 59 20.69 45.12 22.11
C SER A 59 20.91 43.62 22.30
N ASP A 60 19.90 42.83 21.91
CA ASP A 60 19.97 41.37 21.98
C ASP A 60 19.23 40.74 20.80
N ILE A 61 19.69 39.55 20.42
CA ILE A 61 19.11 38.71 19.38
C ILE A 61 19.10 37.26 19.88
N THR A 62 17.93 36.62 19.81
CA THR A 62 17.81 35.17 19.95
C THR A 62 17.40 34.58 18.59
N VAL A 63 17.96 33.41 18.27
CA VAL A 63 17.55 32.64 17.09
C VAL A 63 17.46 31.18 17.47
N ASP A 64 16.38 30.54 17.07
CA ASP A 64 16.19 29.09 17.16
C ASP A 64 15.85 28.55 15.76
N ILE A 65 16.39 27.38 15.41
CA ILE A 65 15.99 26.65 14.21
C ILE A 65 14.76 25.80 14.54
N VAL A 66 13.67 26.07 13.84
CA VAL A 66 12.40 25.35 13.98
C VAL A 66 12.18 24.44 12.78
N THR A 67 11.90 23.17 13.05
CA THR A 67 11.52 22.17 12.04
C THR A 67 10.49 21.19 12.59
N SER A 68 9.71 20.59 11.72
CA SER A 68 8.73 19.56 12.07
C SER A 68 9.36 18.19 12.35
N SER A 69 10.60 17.95 11.92
CA SER A 69 11.28 16.67 12.03
C SER A 69 12.81 16.85 12.00
N THR A 70 13.54 16.02 12.75
CA THR A 70 15.01 15.91 12.65
C THR A 70 15.46 14.79 11.70
N THR A 71 14.51 14.14 11.02
CA THR A 71 14.76 13.15 9.96
C THR A 71 14.33 13.71 8.61
N ALA A 72 15.22 13.63 7.63
CA ALA A 72 15.00 13.95 6.22
C ALA A 72 15.25 12.72 5.34
N TYR A 73 14.80 12.77 4.08
CA TYR A 73 14.95 11.65 3.14
C TYR A 73 15.74 12.05 1.91
N LEU A 74 16.57 11.13 1.44
CA LEU A 74 17.42 11.30 0.26
C LEU A 74 16.60 11.78 -0.95
N GLY A 75 17.04 12.88 -1.57
CA GLY A 75 16.41 13.42 -2.78
C GLY A 75 15.06 14.12 -2.57
N THR A 76 14.60 14.28 -1.32
CA THR A 76 13.34 14.96 -0.97
C THR A 76 13.62 16.35 -0.40
N PRO A 77 12.87 17.41 -0.79
CA PRO A 77 12.97 18.72 -0.16
C PRO A 77 12.68 18.68 1.35
N PHE A 78 13.59 19.22 2.15
CA PHE A 78 13.48 19.37 3.60
C PHE A 78 13.57 20.85 3.95
N THR A 79 12.63 21.34 4.77
CA THR A 79 12.53 22.77 5.10
C THR A 79 12.79 22.99 6.59
N VAL A 80 13.62 23.99 6.88
CA VAL A 80 13.85 24.54 8.22
C VAL A 80 13.50 26.03 8.22
N ASN A 81 13.06 26.53 9.36
CA ASN A 81 12.78 27.94 9.57
C ASN A 81 13.58 28.46 10.76
N THR A 82 13.76 29.77 10.84
CA THR A 82 14.22 30.45 12.05
C THR A 82 13.03 31.01 12.83
N ASP A 83 13.10 30.95 14.15
CA ASP A 83 12.34 31.82 15.06
C ASP A 83 13.32 32.84 15.65
N ILE A 84 13.08 34.14 15.41
CA ILE A 84 14.02 35.21 15.76
C ILE A 84 13.31 36.25 16.61
N GLU A 85 13.87 36.56 17.78
CA GLU A 85 13.44 37.68 18.62
C GLU A 85 14.58 38.71 18.72
N THR A 86 14.23 40.00 18.71
CA THR A 86 15.20 41.11 18.78
C THR A 86 14.77 42.16 19.80
N THR A 87 15.72 42.65 20.59
CA THR A 87 15.54 43.81 21.48
C THR A 87 16.60 44.86 21.14
N GLY A 88 16.22 46.14 21.04
CA GLY A 88 17.17 47.25 20.85
C GLY A 88 17.88 47.36 19.49
N THR A 89 17.76 46.35 18.61
CA THR A 89 18.41 46.26 17.29
C THR A 89 17.48 45.68 16.21
N GLN A 90 17.85 45.82 14.94
CA GLN A 90 17.19 45.18 13.79
C GLN A 90 18.12 44.17 13.12
N ILE A 91 17.56 43.18 12.44
CA ILE A 91 18.33 42.15 11.72
C ILE A 91 19.02 42.75 10.49
N ASN A 92 20.35 42.69 10.45
CA ASN A 92 21.14 43.05 9.29
C ASN A 92 21.45 41.86 8.38
N GLU A 93 21.77 40.68 8.92
CA GLU A 93 22.15 39.51 8.11
C GLU A 93 21.63 38.19 8.72
N ILE A 94 21.24 37.25 7.86
CA ILE A 94 20.95 35.85 8.21
C ILE A 94 21.76 34.98 7.27
N HIS A 95 22.55 34.06 7.83
CA HIS A 95 23.40 33.12 7.09
C HIS A 95 23.12 31.69 7.51
N TRP A 96 22.85 30.83 6.52
CA TRP A 96 22.69 29.39 6.71
C TRP A 96 23.96 28.62 6.38
N TYR A 97 24.20 27.53 7.12
CA TYR A 97 25.36 26.66 6.95
C TYR A 97 24.94 25.19 6.94
N LEU A 98 25.61 24.41 6.09
CA LEU A 98 25.58 22.94 6.10
C LEU A 98 26.96 22.42 6.50
N GLY A 99 27.09 21.97 7.75
CA GLY A 99 28.41 21.82 8.38
C GLY A 99 29.14 23.16 8.40
N ASP A 100 30.36 23.18 7.88
CA ASP A 100 31.17 24.41 7.79
C ASP A 100 30.97 25.19 6.47
N VAL A 101 30.06 24.74 5.60
CA VAL A 101 29.85 25.34 4.27
C VAL A 101 28.70 26.35 4.30
N SER A 102 29.00 27.60 3.97
CA SER A 102 27.99 28.68 3.87
C SER A 102 27.11 28.55 2.62
N MET A 103 25.81 28.72 2.81
CA MET A 103 24.79 28.70 1.77
C MET A 103 24.52 30.12 1.26
N ASN A 104 25.49 30.66 0.51
CA ASN A 104 25.54 32.07 0.07
C ASN A 104 24.31 32.57 -0.72
N ASN A 105 23.47 31.68 -1.22
CA ASN A 105 22.25 32.00 -1.97
C ASN A 105 21.03 32.33 -1.08
N LEU A 106 21.18 32.36 0.24
CA LEU A 106 20.08 32.50 1.21
C LEU A 106 20.23 33.72 2.14
N TYR A 107 20.90 34.76 1.67
CA TYR A 107 21.10 35.99 2.45
C TYR A 107 19.75 36.60 2.89
N LYS A 108 19.57 36.79 4.20
CA LYS A 108 18.32 37.28 4.83
C LYS A 108 17.10 36.34 4.70
N ALA A 109 17.28 35.08 4.34
CA ALA A 109 16.16 34.14 4.29
C ALA A 109 15.91 33.50 5.67
N GLU A 110 14.71 33.70 6.22
CA GLU A 110 14.27 33.05 7.47
C GLU A 110 13.89 31.57 7.24
N THR A 111 13.65 31.17 5.98
CA THR A 111 13.33 29.79 5.60
C THR A 111 14.41 29.26 4.66
N TRP A 112 14.87 28.04 4.92
CA TRP A 112 15.75 27.31 4.02
C TRP A 112 15.14 25.95 3.65
N THR A 113 15.00 25.71 2.34
CA THR A 113 14.68 24.40 1.77
C THR A 113 15.92 23.79 1.12
N TRP A 114 16.23 22.55 1.50
CA TRP A 114 17.38 21.79 1.06
C TRP A 114 16.97 20.39 0.61
N THR A 115 17.52 19.92 -0.52
CA THR A 115 17.33 18.54 -0.99
C THR A 115 18.62 17.75 -0.72
N PRO A 116 18.64 16.80 0.23
CA PRO A 116 19.85 16.04 0.55
C PRO A 116 20.32 15.18 -0.63
N PRO A 117 21.60 15.24 -1.03
CA PRO A 117 22.14 14.44 -2.14
C PRO A 117 22.67 13.07 -1.71
N ALA A 118 22.85 12.82 -0.40
CA ALA A 118 23.34 11.56 0.16
C ALA A 118 22.78 11.34 1.57
N THR A 119 22.67 10.08 1.99
CA THR A 119 22.31 9.69 3.36
C THR A 119 23.43 10.01 4.35
N GLY A 120 23.09 10.15 5.64
CA GLY A 120 24.03 10.46 6.70
C GLY A 120 23.51 11.52 7.68
N VAL A 121 24.36 11.92 8.63
CA VAL A 121 24.03 12.97 9.60
C VAL A 121 24.63 14.29 9.16
N TYR A 122 23.80 15.33 9.10
CA TYR A 122 24.17 16.68 8.71
C TYR A 122 23.93 17.63 9.87
N THR A 123 24.80 18.62 10.03
CA THR A 123 24.57 19.72 10.96
C THR A 123 24.11 20.92 10.14
N ILE A 124 22.92 21.43 10.44
CA ILE A 124 22.43 22.69 9.89
C ILE A 124 22.64 23.75 10.96
N SER A 125 23.19 24.90 10.57
CA SER A 125 23.38 26.02 11.49
C SER A 125 22.92 27.31 10.85
N VAL A 126 22.48 28.24 11.69
CA VAL A 126 22.09 29.59 11.28
C VAL A 126 22.80 30.60 12.17
N SER A 127 23.25 31.70 11.57
CA SER A 127 23.76 32.86 12.32
C SER A 127 23.00 34.11 11.91
N VAL A 128 22.60 34.91 12.90
CA VAL A 128 21.88 36.17 12.73
C VAL A 128 22.72 37.31 13.27
N ILE A 129 22.89 38.37 12.49
CA ILE A 129 23.69 39.55 12.84
C ILE A 129 22.78 40.79 12.82
N GLY A 130 22.80 41.57 13.90
CA GLY A 130 22.08 42.84 14.01
C GLY A 130 22.81 44.01 13.33
N GLU A 131 22.11 45.11 13.08
CA GLU A 131 22.67 46.34 12.48
C GLU A 131 23.80 46.97 13.31
N ASP A 132 23.77 46.74 14.63
CA ASP A 132 24.77 47.18 15.58
C ASP A 132 25.89 46.16 15.84
N GLY A 133 25.88 45.03 15.13
CA GLY A 133 26.87 43.96 15.25
C GLY A 133 26.58 42.92 16.33
N THR A 134 25.42 42.98 16.99
CA THR A 134 24.93 41.88 17.84
C THR A 134 24.82 40.57 17.05
N TYR A 135 25.04 39.44 17.71
CA TYR A 135 25.17 38.13 17.05
C TYR A 135 24.45 37.05 17.84
N SER A 136 23.74 36.17 17.12
CA SER A 136 23.13 34.96 17.67
C SER A 136 23.25 33.81 16.68
N SER A 137 23.26 32.57 17.18
CA SER A 137 23.32 31.39 16.31
C SER A 137 22.71 30.17 16.96
N ASP A 138 22.14 29.31 16.14
CA ASP A 138 21.64 28.00 16.54
C ASP A 138 22.07 26.91 15.55
N SER A 139 22.06 25.65 16.00
CA SER A 139 22.43 24.49 15.21
C SER A 139 21.59 23.27 15.58
N ILE A 140 21.17 22.52 14.56
CA ILE A 140 20.47 21.25 14.71
C ILE A 140 21.14 20.15 13.91
N GLN A 141 20.99 18.90 14.37
CA GLN A 141 21.40 17.73 13.60
C GLN A 141 20.20 17.15 12.86
N ILE A 142 20.38 16.91 11.57
CA ILE A 142 19.41 16.24 10.70
C ILE A 142 20.00 14.89 10.28
N THR A 143 19.22 13.82 10.49
CA THR A 143 19.55 12.49 9.96
C THR A 143 18.86 12.33 8.61
N VAL A 144 19.64 12.08 7.55
CA VAL A 144 19.14 11.79 6.21
C VAL A 144 19.15 10.30 5.98
N GLU A 145 17.98 9.72 5.77
CA GLU A 145 17.76 8.30 5.52
C GLU A 145 17.42 8.03 4.04
N ASP A 146 17.52 6.76 3.63
CA ASP A 146 16.97 6.33 2.35
C ASP A 146 15.45 6.51 2.35
N ARG A 147 14.88 6.82 1.19
CA ARG A 147 13.42 6.87 1.04
C ARG A 147 12.84 5.48 1.34
N PRO A 148 11.70 5.40 2.05
CA PRO A 148 11.06 4.13 2.27
C PRO A 148 10.59 3.55 0.94
N LEU A 149 10.56 2.22 0.89
CA LEU A 149 9.94 1.49 -0.20
C LEU A 149 8.42 1.52 -0.03
N VAL A 150 7.68 1.69 -1.12
CA VAL A 150 6.22 1.54 -1.08
C VAL A 150 5.94 0.08 -0.80
N THR A 151 5.11 -0.18 0.19
CA THR A 151 4.63 -1.51 0.53
C THR A 151 3.11 -1.54 0.42
N ALA A 152 2.58 -2.66 -0.06
CA ALA A 152 1.13 -2.86 -0.09
C ALA A 152 0.77 -4.25 0.45
N LEU A 153 -0.29 -4.31 1.25
CA LEU A 153 -0.99 -5.56 1.55
C LEU A 153 -2.22 -5.65 0.63
N VAL A 154 -2.30 -6.69 -0.18
CA VAL A 154 -3.39 -6.92 -1.14
C VAL A 154 -4.32 -8.01 -0.59
N THR A 155 -5.60 -7.66 -0.40
CA THR A 155 -6.63 -8.57 0.12
C THR A 155 -7.90 -8.53 -0.70
N ASP A 156 -8.74 -9.55 -0.59
CA ASP A 156 -10.12 -9.50 -1.06
C ASP A 156 -10.98 -8.63 -0.11
N LYS A 157 -12.29 -8.57 -0.40
CA LYS A 157 -13.29 -7.88 0.44
C LYS A 157 -13.40 -8.41 1.88
N THR A 158 -12.99 -9.65 2.13
CA THR A 158 -13.09 -10.30 3.44
C THR A 158 -11.80 -10.19 4.26
N GLY A 159 -10.73 -9.64 3.66
CA GLY A 159 -9.41 -9.51 4.27
C GLY A 159 -8.51 -10.74 4.06
N ILE A 160 -8.93 -11.70 3.22
CA ILE A 160 -8.08 -12.82 2.80
C ILE A 160 -7.00 -12.28 1.86
N PRO A 161 -5.71 -12.54 2.12
CA PRO A 161 -4.64 -12.06 1.25
C PRO A 161 -4.64 -12.72 -0.13
N LEU A 162 -4.46 -11.94 -1.20
CA LEU A 162 -4.20 -12.46 -2.54
C LEU A 162 -2.72 -12.79 -2.65
N ARG A 163 -2.41 -14.08 -2.59
CA ARG A 163 -1.04 -14.59 -2.52
C ARG A 163 -0.50 -14.87 -3.90
N GLU A 164 0.75 -14.50 -4.13
CA GLU A 164 1.46 -14.75 -5.39
C GLU A 164 0.70 -14.25 -6.64
N VAL A 165 -0.05 -13.15 -6.49
CA VAL A 165 -0.78 -12.47 -7.58
C VAL A 165 0.09 -11.40 -8.22
N GLY A 166 -0.12 -11.16 -9.52
CA GLY A 166 0.57 -10.09 -10.24
C GLY A 166 0.15 -8.72 -9.73
N VAL A 167 1.11 -7.84 -9.48
CA VAL A 167 0.87 -6.47 -9.03
C VAL A 167 1.79 -5.51 -9.77
N SER A 168 1.18 -4.56 -10.46
CA SER A 168 1.85 -3.45 -11.12
C SER A 168 1.75 -2.18 -10.28
N PHE A 169 2.78 -1.35 -10.34
CA PHE A 169 2.79 -0.01 -9.78
C PHE A 169 3.23 0.98 -10.85
N ALA A 170 2.43 2.00 -11.07
CA ALA A 170 2.63 2.93 -12.18
C ALA A 170 2.30 4.37 -11.76
N SER A 171 3.01 5.34 -12.34
CA SER A 171 2.49 6.70 -12.45
C SER A 171 1.62 6.80 -13.71
N SER A 172 0.71 7.78 -13.79
CA SER A 172 -0.29 8.01 -14.87
C SER A 172 0.04 7.63 -16.34
N SER A 173 1.31 7.45 -16.72
CA SER A 173 1.71 6.91 -18.03
C SER A 173 2.97 6.02 -18.01
N THR A 174 3.56 5.75 -16.84
CA THR A 174 4.83 5.01 -16.72
C THR A 174 4.69 3.87 -15.73
N LEU A 175 4.83 2.63 -16.22
CA LEU A 175 5.00 1.46 -15.38
C LEU A 175 6.34 1.56 -14.65
N LEU A 176 6.30 1.55 -13.32
CA LEU A 176 7.48 1.60 -12.46
C LEU A 176 7.93 0.20 -12.07
N ASP A 177 6.96 -0.61 -11.64
CA ASP A 177 7.20 -1.97 -11.18
C ASP A 177 6.09 -2.91 -11.67
N ASP A 178 6.47 -4.15 -11.94
CA ASP A 178 5.57 -5.27 -12.23
C ASP A 178 6.12 -6.50 -11.51
N ILE A 179 5.50 -6.84 -10.39
CA ILE A 179 6.02 -7.77 -9.39
C ILE A 179 4.89 -8.64 -8.83
N TRP A 180 5.19 -9.44 -7.81
CA TRP A 180 4.26 -10.42 -7.25
C TRP A 180 4.08 -10.18 -5.76
N THR A 181 2.87 -10.44 -5.24
CA THR A 181 2.71 -10.56 -3.79
C THR A 181 3.42 -11.79 -3.25
N ASP A 182 3.78 -11.77 -1.97
CA ASP A 182 4.31 -12.92 -1.25
C ASP A 182 3.17 -13.86 -0.75
N THR A 183 3.53 -14.88 0.03
CA THR A 183 2.58 -15.83 0.61
C THR A 183 1.65 -15.23 1.68
N MET A 184 1.89 -13.98 2.07
CA MET A 184 1.04 -13.20 2.97
C MET A 184 0.25 -12.10 2.23
N GLY A 185 0.31 -12.07 0.89
CA GLY A 185 -0.33 -11.04 0.06
C GLY A 185 0.35 -9.67 0.13
N LYS A 186 1.59 -9.60 0.62
CA LYS A 186 2.35 -8.35 0.71
C LYS A 186 3.27 -8.17 -0.48
N VAL A 187 3.49 -6.93 -0.87
CA VAL A 187 4.41 -6.55 -1.94
C VAL A 187 5.23 -5.33 -1.51
N THR A 188 6.48 -5.26 -1.95
CA THR A 188 7.38 -4.12 -1.76
C THR A 188 7.92 -3.68 -3.10
N PHE A 189 7.63 -2.44 -3.48
CA PHE A 189 8.01 -1.86 -4.77
C PHE A 189 9.42 -1.28 -4.68
N PRO A 190 10.38 -1.75 -5.50
CA PRO A 190 11.74 -1.25 -5.48
C PRO A 190 11.85 0.18 -6.05
N ASN A 191 10.91 0.60 -6.91
CA ASN A 191 10.91 1.95 -7.49
C ASN A 191 9.89 2.85 -6.76
N SER A 192 10.27 3.27 -5.56
CA SER A 192 9.49 4.23 -4.78
C SER A 192 9.42 5.62 -5.41
N PRO A 193 8.24 6.26 -5.39
CA PRO A 193 8.11 7.63 -5.85
C PRO A 193 8.80 8.60 -4.90
N PRO A 194 9.21 9.79 -5.35
CA PRO A 194 9.63 10.87 -4.46
C PRO A 194 8.47 11.37 -3.59
N LEU A 195 8.79 11.78 -2.36
CA LEU A 195 7.83 12.40 -1.46
C LEU A 195 7.45 13.80 -1.96
N GLY A 196 6.16 14.09 -2.07
CA GLY A 196 5.62 15.40 -2.43
C GLY A 196 5.87 15.81 -3.88
N ASP A 197 6.04 14.86 -4.80
CA ASP A 197 6.24 15.16 -6.23
C ASP A 197 4.96 15.63 -6.94
N GLY A 198 3.81 15.51 -6.29
CA GLY A 198 2.50 15.92 -6.79
C GLY A 198 1.95 15.02 -7.91
N LEU A 199 2.55 13.85 -8.15
CA LEU A 199 2.09 12.90 -9.16
C LEU A 199 1.06 11.91 -8.59
N ASP A 200 0.19 11.45 -9.47
CA ASP A 200 -0.78 10.40 -9.15
C ASP A 200 -0.21 9.02 -9.52
N TYR A 201 -0.27 8.10 -8.56
CA TYR A 201 0.20 6.73 -8.67
C TYR A 201 -0.93 5.72 -8.58
N TYR A 202 -0.77 4.58 -9.23
CA TYR A 202 -1.78 3.53 -9.33
C TYR A 202 -1.17 2.16 -9.07
N ILE A 203 -1.96 1.30 -8.42
CA ILE A 203 -1.65 -0.12 -8.25
C ILE A 203 -2.62 -0.93 -9.10
N GLY A 204 -2.12 -1.76 -10.01
CA GLY A 204 -2.93 -2.71 -10.78
C GLY A 204 -2.72 -4.13 -10.29
N VAL A 205 -3.75 -4.77 -9.74
CA VAL A 205 -3.75 -6.20 -9.37
C VAL A 205 -4.17 -7.01 -10.58
N GLN A 206 -3.27 -7.81 -11.13
CA GLN A 206 -3.50 -8.65 -12.31
C GLN A 206 -3.77 -10.08 -11.86
N PHE A 207 -4.94 -10.64 -12.20
CA PHE A 207 -5.38 -11.96 -11.74
C PHE A 207 -4.72 -13.11 -12.53
N LEU A 208 -3.42 -13.26 -12.35
CA LEU A 208 -2.61 -14.41 -12.78
C LEU A 208 -1.73 -14.88 -11.63
N ASP A 209 -1.33 -16.15 -11.63
CA ASP A 209 -0.48 -16.72 -10.59
C ASP A 209 1.02 -16.64 -10.94
N LYS A 210 1.86 -16.46 -9.92
CA LYS A 210 3.32 -16.36 -10.07
C LYS A 210 3.97 -17.57 -10.73
N PRO A 211 3.58 -18.83 -10.44
CA PRO A 211 4.08 -19.99 -11.17
C PRO A 211 3.68 -20.03 -12.67
N GLY A 212 2.70 -19.21 -13.05
CA GLY A 212 2.11 -19.15 -14.38
C GLY A 212 1.26 -20.38 -14.71
N THR A 213 0.67 -21.02 -13.70
CA THR A 213 -0.24 -22.16 -13.84
C THR A 213 -1.55 -21.76 -14.50
N PHE A 214 -2.10 -20.59 -14.17
CA PHE A 214 -3.38 -20.12 -14.71
C PHE A 214 -3.45 -18.59 -14.85
N ILE A 215 -4.36 -18.14 -15.71
CA ILE A 215 -4.66 -16.71 -15.91
C ILE A 215 -6.18 -16.55 -15.95
N LEU A 216 -6.72 -15.61 -15.17
CA LEU A 216 -8.11 -15.20 -15.28
C LEU A 216 -8.27 -14.13 -16.35
N TYR A 217 -9.28 -14.30 -17.18
CA TYR A 217 -9.77 -13.35 -18.17
C TYR A 217 -11.20 -12.98 -17.82
N ASP A 218 -11.57 -11.72 -18.04
CA ASP A 218 -12.94 -11.26 -17.93
C ASP A 218 -13.49 -11.08 -19.34
N GLU A 219 -14.47 -11.90 -19.76
CA GLU A 219 -15.04 -11.81 -21.11
C GLU A 219 -15.70 -10.44 -21.37
N GLN A 220 -16.21 -9.79 -20.33
CA GLN A 220 -16.86 -8.50 -20.48
C GLN A 220 -15.86 -7.34 -20.55
N GLY A 221 -14.64 -7.54 -20.06
CA GLY A 221 -13.53 -6.59 -20.14
C GLY A 221 -12.55 -6.90 -21.27
N SER A 222 -11.73 -7.95 -21.11
CA SER A 222 -10.76 -8.39 -22.11
C SER A 222 -10.50 -9.90 -22.06
N THR A 223 -10.54 -10.53 -23.23
CA THR A 223 -10.17 -11.95 -23.43
C THR A 223 -8.71 -12.13 -23.85
N THR A 224 -7.95 -11.05 -24.01
CA THR A 224 -6.57 -11.08 -24.53
C THR A 224 -5.52 -10.66 -23.51
N ARG A 225 -5.97 -10.12 -22.37
CA ARG A 225 -5.12 -9.69 -21.26
C ARG A 225 -5.71 -10.24 -19.96
N PRO A 226 -4.86 -10.56 -18.97
CA PRO A 226 -5.35 -10.92 -17.65
C PRO A 226 -6.35 -9.88 -17.14
N ALA A 227 -7.41 -10.34 -16.50
CA ALA A 227 -8.31 -9.46 -15.77
C ALA A 227 -7.50 -8.67 -14.73
N MET A 228 -7.84 -7.40 -14.54
CA MET A 228 -7.08 -6.49 -13.70
C MET A 228 -8.01 -5.58 -12.90
N ALA A 229 -7.65 -5.33 -11.63
CA ALA A 229 -8.29 -4.31 -10.80
C ALA A 229 -7.29 -3.17 -10.52
N VAL A 230 -7.66 -1.94 -10.85
CA VAL A 230 -6.79 -0.76 -10.67
C VAL A 230 -7.23 0.09 -9.47
N PHE A 231 -6.27 0.46 -8.64
CA PHE A 231 -6.43 1.24 -7.41
C PHE A 231 -5.62 2.52 -7.45
N GLY A 232 -6.11 3.55 -6.77
CA GLY A 232 -5.56 4.89 -6.78
C GLY A 232 -6.59 5.93 -7.26
N PRO A 233 -6.16 7.18 -7.51
CA PRO A 233 -4.77 7.63 -7.39
C PRO A 233 -4.27 7.65 -5.95
N TYR A 234 -3.00 7.33 -5.75
CA TYR A 234 -2.24 7.51 -4.52
C TYR A 234 -1.28 8.68 -4.67
N ARG A 235 -1.13 9.47 -3.61
CA ARG A 235 -0.13 10.54 -3.50
C ARG A 235 0.71 10.29 -2.26
N PHE A 236 2.00 10.53 -2.37
CA PHE A 236 2.97 10.29 -1.32
C PHE A 236 3.44 11.62 -0.76
N ASP A 237 2.59 12.29 0.03
CA ASP A 237 2.87 13.61 0.60
C ASP A 237 3.52 13.50 1.99
N SER A 238 3.37 12.35 2.64
CA SER A 238 3.94 12.00 3.93
C SER A 238 4.57 10.60 3.92
N ILE A 239 5.41 10.31 4.92
CA ILE A 239 6.07 9.00 5.02
C ILE A 239 5.08 7.86 5.27
N GLN A 240 3.95 8.16 5.90
CA GLN A 240 2.90 7.20 6.19
C GLN A 240 2.23 6.68 4.91
N ASP A 241 2.28 7.44 3.83
CA ASP A 241 1.65 7.08 2.55
C ASP A 241 2.37 5.91 1.84
N TYR A 242 3.60 5.58 2.24
CA TYR A 242 4.37 4.44 1.70
C TYR A 242 3.89 3.07 2.20
N SER A 243 2.90 3.02 3.10
CA SER A 243 2.29 1.78 3.56
C SER A 243 0.81 1.73 3.16
N LEU A 244 0.50 0.93 2.15
CA LEU A 244 -0.82 0.84 1.53
C LEU A 244 -1.55 -0.45 1.94
N ASN A 245 -2.87 -0.33 2.10
CA ASN A 245 -3.76 -1.48 2.15
C ASN A 245 -4.64 -1.42 0.90
N VAL A 246 -4.53 -2.43 0.05
CA VAL A 246 -5.27 -2.57 -1.21
C VAL A 246 -6.30 -3.67 -1.01
N THR A 247 -7.55 -3.29 -0.83
CA THR A 247 -8.67 -4.23 -0.73
C THR A 247 -9.39 -4.27 -2.07
N VAL A 248 -9.39 -5.44 -2.70
CA VAL A 248 -10.12 -5.69 -3.94
C VAL A 248 -11.60 -5.84 -3.62
N VAL A 249 -12.37 -4.83 -4.02
CA VAL A 249 -13.81 -4.71 -3.85
C VAL A 249 -14.37 -4.12 -5.13
N ASP A 250 -15.63 -4.41 -5.43
CA ASP A 250 -16.28 -3.81 -6.59
C ASP A 250 -16.34 -2.29 -6.46
N LYS A 251 -16.12 -1.63 -7.59
CA LYS A 251 -16.39 -0.20 -7.73
C LYS A 251 -17.63 -0.02 -8.61
N PRO A 252 -18.41 1.06 -8.38
CA PRO A 252 -19.50 1.40 -9.27
C PRO A 252 -18.95 1.56 -10.69
N ASP A 253 -19.54 0.84 -11.63
CA ASP A 253 -19.14 0.90 -13.04
C ASP A 253 -19.17 2.36 -13.53
N ASN A 254 -18.04 2.81 -14.07
CA ASN A 254 -17.89 4.14 -14.62
C ASN A 254 -17.86 4.01 -16.14
N SER A 255 -18.92 4.49 -16.79
CA SER A 255 -19.06 4.56 -18.26
C SER A 255 -17.90 5.22 -19.04
N LYS A 256 -16.89 5.77 -18.36
CA LYS A 256 -15.70 6.41 -18.93
C LYS A 256 -14.43 5.55 -18.87
N THR A 257 -14.41 4.44 -18.12
CA THR A 257 -13.29 3.50 -18.10
C THR A 257 -13.63 2.29 -18.99
N PRO A 258 -12.68 1.76 -19.76
CA PRO A 258 -12.91 0.59 -20.62
C PRO A 258 -12.92 -0.75 -19.87
N GLU A 259 -12.87 -0.73 -18.54
CA GLU A 259 -12.80 -1.91 -17.66
C GLU A 259 -14.09 -1.98 -16.85
N ILE A 260 -14.76 -3.14 -16.80
CA ILE A 260 -15.96 -3.29 -15.98
C ILE A 260 -15.54 -3.36 -14.52
N GLU A 261 -15.72 -2.26 -13.80
CA GLU A 261 -15.24 -2.14 -12.42
C GLU A 261 -16.12 -2.87 -11.39
N SER A 262 -17.24 -3.45 -11.83
CA SER A 262 -18.27 -4.06 -10.97
C SER A 262 -18.08 -5.54 -10.63
N HIS A 263 -16.98 -6.18 -11.07
CA HIS A 263 -16.73 -7.61 -10.84
C HIS A 263 -15.34 -7.88 -10.23
N GLN A 264 -14.73 -6.87 -9.62
CA GLN A 264 -13.37 -6.98 -9.09
C GLN A 264 -13.32 -7.93 -7.88
N GLU A 265 -14.36 -7.91 -7.04
CA GLU A 265 -14.43 -8.79 -5.88
C GLU A 265 -14.63 -10.27 -6.28
N ASP A 266 -15.44 -10.49 -7.32
CA ASP A 266 -15.68 -11.80 -7.93
C ASP A 266 -14.37 -12.40 -8.44
N LEU A 267 -13.61 -11.63 -9.22
CA LEU A 267 -12.32 -12.03 -9.76
C LEU A 267 -11.30 -12.34 -8.65
N ALA A 268 -11.29 -11.55 -7.57
CA ALA A 268 -10.41 -11.80 -6.43
C ALA A 268 -10.75 -13.11 -5.72
N GLU A 269 -12.03 -13.39 -5.51
CA GLU A 269 -12.45 -14.63 -4.88
C GLU A 269 -12.18 -15.85 -5.77
N MET A 270 -12.49 -15.78 -7.07
CA MET A 270 -12.14 -16.82 -8.04
C MET A 270 -10.62 -17.07 -8.08
N TYR A 271 -9.81 -16.01 -8.11
CA TYR A 271 -8.36 -16.11 -8.05
C TYR A 271 -7.91 -16.90 -6.82
N ILE A 272 -8.46 -16.59 -5.62
CA ILE A 272 -8.13 -17.31 -4.39
C ILE A 272 -8.45 -18.81 -4.52
N ARG A 273 -9.61 -19.17 -5.07
CA ARG A 273 -10.02 -20.58 -5.22
C ARG A 273 -9.14 -21.33 -6.22
N PHE A 274 -8.85 -20.75 -7.38
CA PHE A 274 -7.95 -21.36 -8.36
C PHE A 274 -6.51 -21.44 -7.87
N TYR A 275 -6.03 -20.41 -7.14
CA TYR A 275 -4.74 -20.45 -6.46
C TYR A 275 -4.69 -21.60 -5.44
N GLN A 276 -5.72 -21.79 -4.62
CA GLN A 276 -5.82 -22.91 -3.69
C GLN A 276 -5.75 -24.27 -4.40
N ALA A 277 -6.45 -24.42 -5.52
CA ALA A 277 -6.41 -25.65 -6.31
C ALA A 277 -5.01 -25.91 -6.90
N ALA A 278 -4.42 -24.90 -7.55
CA ALA A 278 -3.07 -24.99 -8.11
C ALA A 278 -2.03 -25.34 -7.03
N ARG A 279 -2.08 -24.67 -5.87
CA ARG A 279 -1.18 -24.95 -4.73
C ARG A 279 -1.39 -26.34 -4.17
N PHE A 280 -2.63 -26.82 -4.06
CA PHE A 280 -2.90 -28.16 -3.55
C PHE A 280 -2.26 -29.24 -4.42
N PHE A 281 -2.39 -29.14 -5.74
CA PHE A 281 -1.75 -30.10 -6.64
C PHE A 281 -0.21 -29.98 -6.60
N ASP A 282 0.33 -28.75 -6.52
CA ASP A 282 1.77 -28.52 -6.37
C ASP A 282 2.35 -29.08 -5.06
N THR A 283 1.68 -28.88 -3.93
CA THR A 283 2.25 -29.23 -2.61
C THR A 283 1.85 -30.61 -2.11
N GLU A 284 0.57 -30.99 -2.26
CA GLU A 284 0.04 -32.23 -1.70
C GLU A 284 0.19 -33.40 -2.66
N TYR A 285 -0.05 -33.16 -3.95
CA TYR A 285 0.17 -34.16 -5.01
C TYR A 285 1.59 -34.13 -5.57
N ILE A 286 2.40 -33.13 -5.21
CA ILE A 286 3.77 -32.94 -5.72
C ILE A 286 3.76 -32.94 -7.25
N TYR A 287 2.78 -32.24 -7.82
CA TYR A 287 2.51 -32.23 -9.25
C TYR A 287 2.90 -30.91 -9.89
N THR A 288 3.67 -30.97 -10.96
CA THR A 288 4.01 -29.80 -11.79
C THR A 288 3.24 -29.88 -13.10
N PHE A 289 2.39 -28.88 -13.34
CA PHE A 289 1.63 -28.78 -14.57
C PHE A 289 2.54 -28.54 -15.78
N ASN A 290 2.35 -29.33 -16.82
CA ASN A 290 3.15 -29.28 -18.04
C ASN A 290 2.61 -28.25 -19.04
N ILE A 291 1.29 -28.10 -19.11
CA ILE A 291 0.60 -27.28 -20.10
C ILE A 291 0.06 -26.05 -19.41
N LYS A 292 0.82 -24.97 -19.45
CA LYS A 292 0.51 -23.73 -18.74
C LYS A 292 0.76 -22.49 -19.62
N PRO A 293 0.07 -21.37 -19.38
CA PRO A 293 -1.01 -21.20 -18.39
C PRO A 293 -2.33 -21.82 -18.86
N LEU A 294 -3.15 -22.29 -17.92
CA LEU A 294 -4.57 -22.57 -18.13
C LEU A 294 -5.36 -21.26 -18.22
N PRO A 295 -5.99 -20.93 -19.36
CA PRO A 295 -6.90 -19.79 -19.46
C PRO A 295 -8.21 -20.09 -18.72
N ILE A 296 -8.63 -19.13 -17.89
CA ILE A 296 -9.91 -19.18 -17.16
C ILE A 296 -10.73 -17.97 -17.58
N PHE A 297 -11.80 -18.18 -18.34
CA PHE A 297 -12.69 -17.12 -18.80
C PHE A 297 -13.86 -16.96 -17.84
N THR A 298 -14.03 -15.75 -17.31
CA THR A 298 -15.09 -15.41 -16.35
C THR A 298 -16.11 -14.48 -16.99
N HIS A 299 -17.25 -14.34 -16.32
CA HIS A 299 -18.36 -13.48 -16.71
C HIS A 299 -18.94 -13.78 -18.10
N VAL A 300 -18.81 -15.03 -18.54
CA VAL A 300 -19.18 -15.42 -19.90
C VAL A 300 -20.69 -15.37 -20.08
N THR A 301 -21.16 -14.60 -21.05
CA THR A 301 -22.61 -14.27 -21.19
C THR A 301 -23.42 -15.30 -21.98
N SER A 302 -22.71 -16.15 -22.71
CA SER A 302 -23.19 -17.02 -23.78
C SER A 302 -23.31 -18.48 -23.33
N THR A 303 -22.93 -18.78 -22.09
CA THR A 303 -22.93 -20.12 -21.51
C THR A 303 -23.84 -20.20 -20.28
N ASN A 304 -24.16 -21.42 -19.86
CA ASN A 304 -24.95 -21.67 -18.65
C ASN A 304 -24.28 -22.80 -17.85
N GLY A 305 -23.37 -22.41 -16.98
CA GLY A 305 -22.61 -23.26 -16.09
C GLY A 305 -21.21 -22.72 -15.84
N VAL A 306 -20.45 -23.55 -15.13
CA VAL A 306 -18.99 -23.52 -15.18
C VAL A 306 -18.59 -24.89 -15.72
N PHE A 307 -17.56 -24.93 -16.55
CA PHE A 307 -17.07 -26.18 -17.11
C PHE A 307 -15.62 -26.05 -17.56
N PHE A 308 -14.87 -27.12 -17.39
CA PHE A 308 -13.62 -27.38 -18.07
C PHE A 308 -13.88 -27.79 -19.53
N TRP A 309 -13.07 -27.27 -20.44
CA TRP A 309 -13.21 -27.51 -21.87
C TRP A 309 -11.88 -27.93 -22.49
N GLU A 310 -11.82 -29.16 -23.01
CA GLU A 310 -10.60 -29.74 -23.58
C GLU A 310 -10.30 -29.34 -25.05
N ASN A 311 -11.30 -28.84 -25.79
CA ASN A 311 -11.21 -28.64 -27.25
C ASN A 311 -11.45 -27.17 -27.69
N SER A 312 -10.51 -26.28 -27.37
CA SER A 312 -9.93 -25.15 -28.14
C SER A 312 -10.57 -24.47 -29.38
N ILE A 313 -11.85 -24.64 -29.68
CA ILE A 313 -12.58 -23.56 -30.32
C ILE A 313 -13.26 -22.86 -29.15
N HIS A 314 -12.66 -21.76 -28.68
CA HIS A 314 -13.38 -20.82 -27.85
C HIS A 314 -14.75 -20.62 -28.51
N PRO A 315 -15.88 -20.82 -27.81
CA PRO A 315 -17.19 -20.95 -28.46
C PRO A 315 -17.63 -19.72 -29.28
N PHE A 316 -16.83 -18.64 -29.29
CA PHE A 316 -17.10 -17.35 -29.93
C PHE A 316 -16.11 -16.91 -31.01
N GLY A 317 -15.25 -17.81 -31.51
CA GLY A 317 -14.63 -17.67 -32.83
C GLY A 317 -13.66 -16.50 -33.03
N ASP A 318 -12.44 -16.62 -32.49
CA ASP A 318 -11.18 -16.37 -33.22
C ASP A 318 -10.01 -16.97 -32.41
N PRO A 319 -8.97 -17.54 -33.06
CA PRO A 319 -8.06 -18.49 -32.40
C PRO A 319 -6.77 -17.82 -31.90
N PRO A 320 -6.09 -18.44 -30.91
CA PRO A 320 -4.66 -18.67 -31.02
C PRO A 320 -4.48 -20.15 -31.36
N THR A 321 -4.30 -20.42 -32.65
CA THR A 321 -3.79 -21.58 -33.40
C THR A 321 -3.28 -22.86 -32.69
N THR A 322 -3.82 -23.24 -31.55
CA THR A 322 -3.34 -24.37 -30.75
C THR A 322 -4.44 -24.90 -29.85
N ASN A 323 -4.60 -26.22 -29.87
CA ASN A 323 -5.60 -26.91 -29.09
C ASN A 323 -5.26 -26.93 -27.61
N TYR A 324 -5.67 -25.90 -26.84
CA TYR A 324 -5.41 -25.85 -25.41
C TYR A 324 -6.69 -25.89 -24.57
N PRO A 325 -6.63 -26.51 -23.37
CA PRO A 325 -7.74 -26.57 -22.43
C PRO A 325 -8.03 -25.20 -21.84
N CYS A 326 -9.26 -24.96 -21.40
CA CYS A 326 -9.64 -23.79 -20.61
C CYS A 326 -10.74 -24.12 -19.60
N ILE A 327 -10.97 -23.21 -18.65
CA ILE A 327 -12.16 -23.20 -17.81
C ILE A 327 -13.02 -22.01 -18.22
N VAL A 328 -14.33 -22.22 -18.34
CA VAL A 328 -15.31 -21.19 -18.66
C VAL A 328 -16.30 -21.08 -17.52
N VAL A 329 -16.51 -19.86 -17.03
CA VAL A 329 -17.39 -19.53 -15.92
C VAL A 329 -18.42 -18.52 -16.42
N ASP A 330 -19.71 -18.90 -16.41
CA ASP A 330 -20.76 -18.00 -16.88
C ASP A 330 -20.92 -16.75 -15.98
N LEU A 331 -21.65 -15.76 -16.49
CA LEU A 331 -21.95 -14.52 -15.79
C LEU A 331 -22.55 -14.72 -14.39
N LYS A 332 -23.58 -15.56 -14.28
CA LYS A 332 -24.24 -15.80 -13.00
C LYS A 332 -23.30 -16.51 -12.03
N ARG A 333 -22.46 -17.43 -12.49
CA ARG A 333 -21.57 -18.25 -11.66
C ARG A 333 -20.22 -17.59 -11.39
N SER A 334 -19.98 -16.40 -11.93
CA SER A 334 -18.81 -15.60 -11.57
C SER A 334 -19.11 -14.71 -10.35
N ASP A 335 -20.37 -14.36 -10.14
CA ASP A 335 -20.84 -13.45 -9.07
C ASP A 335 -20.69 -14.06 -7.66
N ALA A 336 -19.88 -13.41 -6.81
CA ALA A 336 -19.57 -13.77 -5.42
C ALA A 336 -20.71 -13.59 -4.43
N SER A 337 -21.82 -13.00 -4.86
CA SER A 337 -23.06 -13.02 -4.08
C SER A 337 -23.86 -14.30 -4.29
N GLN A 338 -23.52 -15.13 -5.29
CA GLN A 338 -24.21 -16.41 -5.48
C GLN A 338 -23.82 -17.39 -4.38
N TYR A 339 -24.81 -18.11 -3.87
CA TYR A 339 -24.60 -19.07 -2.79
C TYR A 339 -23.70 -20.27 -3.16
N ASP A 340 -23.46 -20.49 -4.46
CA ASP A 340 -22.68 -21.61 -5.00
C ASP A 340 -21.53 -21.15 -5.91
N ALA A 341 -21.11 -19.88 -5.80
CA ALA A 341 -20.01 -19.31 -6.56
C ALA A 341 -19.46 -18.02 -5.93
N PRO A 342 -18.13 -17.79 -5.96
CA PRO A 342 -17.05 -18.74 -6.17
C PRO A 342 -16.82 -19.63 -4.94
N MET A 343 -16.80 -20.96 -5.09
CA MET A 343 -16.60 -21.90 -3.97
C MET A 343 -15.86 -23.18 -4.39
N ASN A 344 -16.55 -24.34 -4.35
CA ASN A 344 -15.99 -25.66 -4.65
C ASN A 344 -15.90 -25.92 -6.16
N ARG A 345 -16.63 -25.14 -6.96
CA ARG A 345 -16.71 -25.40 -8.40
C ARG A 345 -15.40 -25.08 -9.09
N GLU A 346 -14.71 -24.03 -8.68
CA GLU A 346 -13.37 -23.70 -9.14
C GLU A 346 -12.39 -24.84 -8.88
N TRP A 347 -12.47 -25.45 -7.68
CA TRP A 347 -11.67 -26.64 -7.33
C TRP A 347 -12.04 -27.86 -8.19
N HIS A 348 -13.33 -28.06 -8.44
CA HIS A 348 -13.84 -29.13 -9.28
C HIS A 348 -13.32 -29.00 -10.73
N GLU A 349 -13.53 -27.86 -11.37
CA GLU A 349 -13.09 -27.65 -12.76
C GLU A 349 -11.57 -27.69 -12.90
N PHE A 350 -10.83 -27.21 -11.89
CA PHE A 350 -9.37 -27.29 -11.90
C PHE A 350 -8.87 -28.74 -11.72
N SER A 351 -9.67 -29.60 -11.10
CA SER A 351 -9.36 -31.03 -10.99
C SER A 351 -9.48 -31.74 -12.35
N HIS A 352 -10.44 -31.34 -13.20
CA HIS A 352 -10.50 -31.77 -14.60
C HIS A 352 -9.24 -31.35 -15.36
N TYR A 353 -8.75 -30.13 -15.14
CA TYR A 353 -7.49 -29.68 -15.73
C TYR A 353 -6.29 -30.53 -15.27
N PHE A 354 -6.20 -30.87 -13.97
CA PHE A 354 -5.18 -31.79 -13.48
C PHE A 354 -5.24 -33.15 -14.19
N MET A 355 -6.43 -33.74 -14.32
CA MET A 355 -6.60 -35.01 -15.03
C MET A 355 -6.15 -34.89 -16.49
N TRP A 356 -6.58 -33.84 -17.17
CA TRP A 356 -6.23 -33.60 -18.57
C TRP A 356 -4.73 -33.38 -18.76
N ASP A 357 -4.07 -32.60 -17.90
CA ASP A 357 -2.62 -32.34 -17.99
C ASP A 357 -1.80 -33.60 -17.69
N GLN A 358 -2.26 -34.42 -16.75
CA GLN A 358 -1.60 -35.67 -16.36
C GLN A 358 -1.74 -36.78 -17.43
N TYR A 359 -2.92 -36.88 -18.05
CA TYR A 359 -3.23 -37.96 -19.00
C TYR A 359 -3.14 -37.53 -20.47
N GLY A 360 -3.03 -36.23 -20.75
CA GLY A 360 -3.05 -35.62 -22.08
C GLY A 360 -4.44 -35.51 -22.72
N MET A 361 -5.49 -36.01 -22.06
CA MET A 361 -6.90 -35.94 -22.44
C MET A 361 -7.77 -36.30 -21.24
N LEU A 362 -9.04 -35.92 -21.25
CA LEU A 362 -9.99 -36.54 -20.32
C LEU A 362 -10.26 -38.00 -20.74
N PRO A 363 -10.66 -38.87 -19.80
CA PRO A 363 -11.15 -40.20 -20.11
C PRO A 363 -12.17 -40.18 -21.27
N PRO A 364 -12.10 -41.13 -22.23
CA PRO A 364 -12.90 -41.07 -23.44
C PRO A 364 -14.41 -41.00 -23.16
N SER A 365 -15.09 -40.07 -23.80
CA SER A 365 -16.55 -40.04 -23.83
C SER A 365 -17.15 -41.27 -24.50
N HIS A 366 -18.36 -41.63 -24.10
CA HIS A 366 -19.10 -42.73 -24.70
C HIS A 366 -19.90 -42.27 -25.91
N TYR A 367 -19.71 -42.99 -27.00
CA TYR A 367 -20.53 -42.88 -28.19
C TYR A 367 -21.35 -44.15 -28.36
N ASP A 368 -22.62 -43.98 -28.71
CA ASP A 368 -23.35 -45.05 -29.39
C ASP A 368 -23.04 -44.96 -30.88
N VAL A 369 -23.15 -46.09 -31.57
CA VAL A 369 -23.16 -46.11 -33.03
C VAL A 369 -24.59 -46.35 -33.49
N VAL A 370 -25.36 -45.28 -33.60
CA VAL A 370 -26.70 -45.34 -34.20
C VAL A 370 -26.58 -45.06 -35.70
N ASN A 371 -27.02 -45.98 -36.55
CA ASN A 371 -26.97 -45.85 -38.01
C ASN A 371 -25.57 -45.60 -38.62
N LYS A 372 -24.49 -46.13 -38.00
CA LYS A 372 -23.07 -45.89 -38.38
C LYS A 372 -22.57 -44.46 -38.16
N GLU A 373 -23.34 -43.64 -37.44
CA GLU A 373 -22.89 -42.33 -36.96
C GLU A 373 -22.65 -42.43 -35.45
N ALA A 374 -21.55 -41.82 -34.98
CA ALA A 374 -21.30 -41.71 -33.55
C ALA A 374 -22.30 -40.70 -32.98
N VAL A 375 -23.17 -41.18 -32.10
CA VAL A 375 -24.08 -40.33 -31.32
C VAL A 375 -23.48 -40.23 -29.92
N TRP A 376 -23.12 -39.01 -29.53
CA TRP A 376 -22.66 -38.72 -28.18
C TRP A 376 -23.77 -39.12 -27.19
N LEU A 377 -23.50 -40.14 -26.37
CA LEU A 377 -24.42 -40.57 -25.32
C LEU A 377 -24.22 -39.79 -24.03
N ASP A 378 -23.05 -39.17 -23.89
CA ASP A 378 -22.69 -38.30 -22.79
C ASP A 378 -23.61 -37.09 -22.76
N LYS A 379 -24.65 -37.19 -21.94
CA LYS A 379 -25.47 -36.03 -21.57
C LYS A 379 -24.79 -35.39 -20.38
N ASN A 380 -24.23 -34.19 -20.48
CA ASN A 380 -23.81 -33.47 -19.25
C ASN A 380 -24.97 -33.46 -18.21
N HIS A 381 -24.79 -34.16 -17.08
CA HIS A 381 -25.89 -34.53 -16.17
C HIS A 381 -26.09 -33.56 -15.00
N LYS A 382 -25.42 -32.40 -14.96
CA LYS A 382 -25.47 -31.51 -13.78
C LYS A 382 -25.06 -32.24 -12.48
N GLY A 383 -24.17 -33.23 -12.57
CA GLY A 383 -23.57 -33.95 -11.43
C GLY A 383 -24.44 -35.03 -10.75
N VAL A 384 -25.34 -35.73 -11.46
CA VAL A 384 -26.30 -36.67 -10.80
C VAL A 384 -26.54 -38.01 -11.54
N GLU A 385 -26.10 -38.15 -12.80
CA GLU A 385 -26.38 -39.37 -13.59
C GLU A 385 -25.25 -39.64 -14.57
N ASN A 386 -24.07 -39.99 -14.08
CA ASN A 386 -22.95 -40.33 -14.95
C ASN A 386 -23.30 -41.59 -15.76
N HIS A 387 -23.54 -41.38 -17.05
CA HIS A 387 -24.12 -42.38 -17.95
C HIS A 387 -23.12 -43.50 -18.32
N CYS A 388 -21.88 -43.42 -17.82
CA CYS A 388 -20.83 -44.40 -18.06
C CYS A 388 -19.68 -44.34 -17.02
N THR A 389 -18.80 -45.35 -17.05
CA THR A 389 -17.65 -45.46 -16.13
C THR A 389 -16.59 -44.37 -16.31
N SER A 390 -16.39 -43.91 -17.55
CA SER A 390 -15.35 -42.91 -17.89
C SER A 390 -15.69 -41.54 -17.30
N ASP A 391 -16.90 -41.09 -17.57
CA ASP A 391 -17.50 -39.89 -17.01
C ASP A 391 -17.69 -40.01 -15.49
N SER A 392 -18.11 -41.19 -15.00
CA SER A 392 -18.15 -41.49 -13.57
C SER A 392 -16.79 -41.27 -12.90
N TYR A 393 -15.69 -41.73 -13.50
CA TYR A 393 -14.35 -41.52 -12.96
C TYR A 393 -13.92 -40.05 -13.00
N THR A 394 -14.18 -39.36 -14.11
CA THR A 394 -13.82 -37.95 -14.32
C THR A 394 -14.50 -37.04 -13.30
N GLU A 395 -15.82 -37.10 -13.22
CA GLU A 395 -16.60 -36.26 -12.30
C GLU A 395 -16.41 -36.69 -10.84
N ALA A 396 -16.30 -37.99 -10.55
CA ALA A 396 -16.03 -38.48 -9.19
C ALA A 396 -14.70 -37.99 -8.63
N PHE A 397 -13.64 -37.96 -9.45
CA PHE A 397 -12.36 -37.39 -9.05
C PHE A 397 -12.48 -35.88 -8.79
N ALA A 398 -13.15 -35.16 -9.69
CA ALA A 398 -13.33 -33.72 -9.61
C ALA A 398 -14.24 -33.28 -8.45
N GLU A 399 -15.21 -34.11 -8.03
CA GLU A 399 -16.03 -33.88 -6.85
C GLU A 399 -15.33 -34.26 -5.54
N PHE A 400 -14.53 -35.33 -5.55
CA PHE A 400 -13.85 -35.82 -4.35
C PHE A 400 -12.67 -34.93 -3.94
N THR A 401 -11.93 -34.41 -4.91
CA THR A 401 -10.74 -33.57 -4.67
C THR A 401 -11.04 -32.29 -3.85
N PRO A 402 -12.10 -31.52 -4.15
CA PRO A 402 -12.58 -30.41 -3.32
C PRO A 402 -12.74 -30.73 -1.83
N LEU A 403 -13.09 -31.98 -1.46
CA LEU A 403 -13.23 -32.37 -0.05
C LEU A 403 -11.88 -32.28 0.70
N PHE A 404 -10.78 -32.66 0.06
CA PHE A 404 -9.45 -32.54 0.65
C PHE A 404 -8.98 -31.09 0.70
N MET A 405 -9.23 -30.32 -0.36
CA MET A 405 -8.91 -28.91 -0.38
C MET A 405 -9.67 -28.17 0.74
N GLN A 406 -10.94 -28.51 0.97
CA GLN A 406 -11.69 -27.96 2.10
C GLN A 406 -11.08 -28.35 3.46
N HIS A 407 -10.67 -29.61 3.62
CA HIS A 407 -10.00 -30.07 4.84
C HIS A 407 -8.72 -29.29 5.14
N ILE A 408 -7.92 -28.97 4.11
CA ILE A 408 -6.64 -28.27 4.25
C ILE A 408 -6.83 -26.77 4.45
N TYR A 409 -7.64 -26.13 3.61
CA TYR A 409 -7.79 -24.67 3.61
C TYR A 409 -8.83 -24.17 4.62
N GLY A 410 -9.62 -25.08 5.20
CA GLY A 410 -10.50 -24.80 6.32
C GLY A 410 -11.48 -23.68 6.05
N THR A 411 -12.00 -23.57 4.81
CA THR A 411 -12.96 -22.54 4.42
C THR A 411 -14.20 -22.65 5.28
N ARG A 412 -14.21 -21.92 6.40
CA ARG A 412 -15.38 -21.72 7.25
C ARG A 412 -16.39 -20.93 6.46
N THR A 413 -17.39 -21.60 5.88
CA THR A 413 -18.66 -20.92 5.69
C THR A 413 -19.31 -20.77 7.06
N SER A 414 -19.65 -19.53 7.41
CA SER A 414 -20.63 -19.24 8.46
C SER A 414 -21.96 -19.84 8.04
N GLY A 415 -22.27 -21.03 8.56
CA GLY A 415 -23.41 -21.84 8.18
C GLY A 415 -22.97 -23.03 7.36
N LEU A 416 -23.55 -24.20 7.68
CA LEU A 416 -23.47 -25.46 6.93
C LEU A 416 -24.00 -25.26 5.50
N ALA A 417 -23.26 -24.53 4.67
CA ALA A 417 -23.51 -24.41 3.25
C ALA A 417 -23.05 -25.73 2.63
N PHE A 418 -23.99 -26.66 2.57
CA PHE A 418 -24.10 -27.77 1.64
C PHE A 418 -22.90 -27.92 0.71
N PHE A 419 -22.14 -29.00 0.88
CA PHE A 419 -21.46 -29.64 -0.24
C PHE A 419 -22.53 -30.06 -1.24
N GLY A 420 -22.93 -29.12 -2.08
CA GLY A 420 -23.91 -29.34 -3.13
C GLY A 420 -23.26 -30.10 -4.27
N VAL A 421 -22.91 -31.36 -4.04
CA VAL A 421 -22.96 -32.38 -5.10
C VAL A 421 -24.43 -32.35 -5.55
N GLY A 422 -24.68 -31.75 -6.72
CA GLY A 422 -26.00 -31.42 -7.30
C GLY A 422 -27.23 -31.60 -6.39
N VAL A 423 -27.68 -30.54 -5.71
CA VAL A 423 -29.04 -30.38 -5.13
C VAL A 423 -29.61 -31.49 -4.20
N HIS A 424 -28.87 -32.55 -3.83
CA HIS A 424 -29.42 -33.63 -2.97
C HIS A 424 -28.45 -34.32 -2.00
N TYR A 425 -27.23 -33.82 -1.79
CA TYR A 425 -26.37 -34.35 -0.72
C TYR A 425 -26.32 -33.42 0.50
N SER A 426 -27.32 -33.56 1.38
CA SER A 426 -27.31 -32.95 2.71
C SER A 426 -26.59 -33.87 3.69
N TYR A 427 -25.37 -33.53 4.13
CA TYR A 427 -24.72 -34.20 5.27
C TYR A 427 -24.70 -33.29 6.51
N PRO A 428 -25.60 -33.47 7.49
CA PRO A 428 -25.45 -32.85 8.80
C PRO A 428 -24.37 -33.59 9.60
N VAL A 429 -23.31 -32.89 9.99
CA VAL A 429 -22.09 -33.47 10.60
C VAL A 429 -22.21 -33.63 12.13
N GLU A 430 -23.40 -33.51 12.71
CA GLU A 430 -23.55 -33.45 14.18
C GLU A 430 -24.05 -34.73 14.87
N ASP A 431 -24.48 -35.77 14.13
CA ASP A 431 -24.85 -37.05 14.73
C ASP A 431 -23.89 -38.16 14.29
N THR A 432 -23.33 -38.88 15.26
CA THR A 432 -22.36 -39.98 15.11
C THR A 432 -22.95 -41.25 14.50
N HIS A 433 -23.74 -41.12 13.43
CA HIS A 433 -24.17 -42.22 12.58
C HIS A 433 -23.83 -41.81 11.14
N ILE A 434 -22.93 -42.56 10.50
CA ILE A 434 -22.79 -42.57 9.04
C ILE A 434 -23.89 -43.54 8.55
N PRO A 435 -25.08 -43.08 8.14
CA PRO A 435 -26.13 -43.99 7.73
C PRO A 435 -25.95 -44.21 6.23
N TYR A 436 -25.40 -45.35 5.84
CA TYR A 436 -25.32 -45.82 4.45
C TYR A 436 -26.72 -46.27 3.91
N GLU A 437 -27.79 -45.53 4.17
CA GLU A 437 -29.14 -46.07 4.47
C GLU A 437 -30.07 -46.59 3.34
N LEU A 438 -31.10 -47.32 3.81
CA LEU A 438 -31.86 -48.44 3.23
C LEU A 438 -32.97 -48.14 2.20
N ASN A 439 -33.15 -46.92 1.70
CA ASN A 439 -34.40 -46.56 0.99
C ASN A 439 -34.29 -45.74 -0.30
N TYR A 440 -33.18 -45.77 -1.03
CA TYR A 440 -33.10 -45.11 -2.35
C TYR A 440 -32.81 -46.10 -3.48
N ASP A 441 -33.67 -46.04 -4.50
CA ASP A 441 -33.67 -46.96 -5.63
C ASP A 441 -32.33 -46.90 -6.38
N ARG A 442 -31.87 -48.11 -6.69
CA ARG A 442 -30.58 -48.51 -7.27
C ARG A 442 -30.25 -47.68 -8.51
N ASP A 443 -29.00 -47.19 -8.57
CA ASP A 443 -28.22 -46.82 -9.78
C ASP A 443 -27.26 -45.62 -9.57
N LYS A 444 -26.97 -45.20 -8.33
CA LYS A 444 -26.10 -44.01 -8.05
C LYS A 444 -24.87 -44.27 -7.19
N TRP A 445 -24.33 -45.49 -7.24
CA TRP A 445 -23.15 -45.88 -6.44
C TRP A 445 -21.85 -45.94 -7.23
N GLU A 446 -21.87 -45.81 -8.56
CA GLU A 446 -20.64 -45.90 -9.37
C GLU A 446 -19.70 -44.72 -9.09
N GLU A 447 -20.22 -43.50 -8.94
CA GLU A 447 -19.42 -42.32 -8.62
C GLU A 447 -18.73 -42.45 -7.26
N LEU A 448 -19.46 -42.83 -6.20
CA LEU A 448 -18.88 -43.03 -4.87
C LEU A 448 -17.95 -44.25 -4.82
N ALA A 449 -18.29 -45.33 -5.54
CA ALA A 449 -17.45 -46.52 -5.60
C ALA A 449 -16.13 -46.22 -6.33
N ILE A 450 -16.15 -45.42 -7.39
CA ILE A 450 -14.96 -45.01 -8.12
C ILE A 450 -14.15 -43.96 -7.33
N SER A 451 -14.80 -42.97 -6.70
CA SER A 451 -14.14 -42.07 -5.74
C SER A 451 -13.47 -42.84 -4.60
N SER A 452 -14.10 -43.91 -4.11
CA SER A 452 -13.56 -44.72 -2.99
C SER A 452 -12.41 -45.65 -3.39
N LEU A 453 -12.10 -45.77 -4.68
CA LEU A 453 -10.95 -46.51 -5.20
C LEU A 453 -9.71 -45.62 -5.42
N LEU A 454 -9.87 -44.30 -5.29
CA LEU A 454 -8.82 -43.28 -5.27
C LEU A 454 -8.42 -43.00 -3.81
#